data_AF-A0A2R6JY64-F1
#
_entry.id   AF-A0A2R6JY64-F1
#
_cell.length_a   1.000
_cell.length_b   1.000
_cell.length_c   1.000
_cell.angle_alpha   90.00
_cell.angle_beta   90.00
_cell.angle_gamma   90.00
#
_symmetry.space_group_name_H-M   'P 1'
#
loop_
_entity.id
_entity.type
_entity.pdbx_description
1 polymer ?
#
loop_
_entity_poly.entity_id
_entity_poly.type
_entity_poly.pdbx_seq_one_letter_code
_entity_poly.pdbx_strand_id
1 'polypeptide(L)'
;MRNPQVVLLCVCVLLAGCSLGGTTPSLQADDAPPGVSAETQELTNATELLVGHTETLSDSGFVVELGSDATVARNGETRRVTRQQVIRAEPDVTEYNYTVRNPGSRFDAWGNETTQAVRAQANNRTRYQLGQAQPAVVLSGTQFLAQYLTVGNWSVSDVRTEDGTQLVTLRSTTAPNASTAVPQGASDVRNYEAVVVVDTEGRIHSFEVTADYTIEGFPTIVPFHRLMLTDERFLEGRHTTKYLDERMDHDRIEASR
;
A
#
# COMPACT_ATOMS: atom_id res chain seq x y z
N MET A 1 28.78 6.49 -28.59
CA MET A 1 28.31 7.83 -28.16
C MET A 1 26.93 8.06 -28.76
N ARG A 2 25.89 7.89 -27.94
CA ARG A 2 24.48 8.12 -28.30
C ARG A 2 23.79 8.51 -26.98
N ASN A 3 23.35 9.75 -26.90
CA ASN A 3 22.75 10.37 -25.72
C ASN A 3 21.51 9.60 -25.24
N PRO A 4 21.37 9.28 -23.94
CA PRO A 4 20.07 8.92 -23.41
C PRO A 4 19.23 10.20 -23.27
N GLN A 5 18.11 10.25 -23.98
CA GLN A 5 17.10 11.29 -23.82
C GLN A 5 16.48 11.16 -22.43
N VAL A 6 16.64 12.20 -21.61
CA VAL A 6 15.91 12.40 -20.36
C VAL A 6 14.52 12.89 -20.76
N VAL A 7 13.49 12.09 -20.54
CA VAL A 7 12.10 12.54 -20.61
C VAL A 7 11.82 13.26 -19.30
N LEU A 8 11.90 14.59 -19.37
CA LEU A 8 11.45 15.52 -18.34
C LEU A 8 9.92 15.62 -18.46
N LEU A 9 9.18 15.07 -17.49
CA LEU A 9 7.73 15.26 -17.41
C LEU A 9 7.47 16.71 -16.98
N CYS A 10 6.93 17.51 -17.90
CA CYS A 10 6.55 18.89 -17.67
C CYS A 10 5.48 19.00 -16.58
N VAL A 11 5.83 19.69 -15.50
CA VAL A 11 4.86 20.29 -14.58
C VAL A 11 4.26 21.51 -15.27
N CYS A 12 2.98 21.46 -15.62
CA CYS A 12 2.23 22.64 -16.02
C CYS A 12 1.78 23.40 -14.76
N VAL A 13 2.68 24.21 -14.19
CA VAL A 13 2.28 25.26 -13.25
C VAL A 13 1.67 26.40 -14.07
N LEU A 14 0.34 26.46 -14.13
CA LEU A 14 -0.35 27.67 -14.55
C LEU A 14 -0.39 28.62 -13.34
N LEU A 15 0.58 29.54 -13.29
CA LEU A 15 0.51 30.74 -12.47
C LEU A 15 -0.61 31.64 -13.00
N ALA A 16 -1.78 31.59 -12.37
CA ALA A 16 -2.79 32.64 -12.45
C ALA A 16 -2.78 33.43 -11.14
N GLY A 17 -2.93 34.74 -11.28
CA GLY A 17 -2.57 35.74 -10.28
C GLY A 17 -3.40 35.77 -9.00
N CYS A 18 -2.78 36.38 -8.00
CA CYS A 18 -3.27 36.77 -6.68
C CYS A 18 -4.79 36.98 -6.54
N SER A 19 -5.40 36.30 -5.56
CA SER A 19 -6.21 36.98 -4.55
C SER A 19 -5.98 36.34 -3.18
N LEU A 20 -5.56 37.17 -2.22
CA LEU A 20 -5.56 36.86 -0.79
C LEU A 20 -7.01 36.75 -0.32
N GLY A 21 -7.47 35.51 -0.20
CA GLY A 21 -8.71 35.14 0.49
C GLY A 21 -8.55 33.69 0.88
N GLY A 22 -8.30 33.43 2.16
CA GLY A 22 -8.34 32.07 2.69
C GLY A 22 -9.78 31.58 2.66
N THR A 23 -10.25 31.15 1.50
CA THR A 23 -11.50 30.39 1.40
C THR A 23 -11.17 29.02 1.95
N THR A 24 -11.62 28.75 3.17
CA THR A 24 -11.69 27.39 3.69
C THR A 24 -12.38 26.54 2.62
N PRO A 25 -11.82 25.39 2.20
CA PRO A 25 -12.54 24.50 1.30
C PRO A 25 -13.91 24.20 1.93
N SER A 26 -14.99 24.52 1.22
CA SER A 26 -16.35 24.35 1.73
C SER A 26 -17.06 23.28 0.93
N LEU A 27 -16.91 22.02 1.34
CA LEU A 27 -17.72 20.92 0.82
C LEU A 27 -19.19 21.14 1.21
N GLN A 28 -20.10 21.05 0.24
CA GLN A 28 -21.55 21.11 0.48
C GLN A 28 -22.11 19.71 0.73
N ALA A 29 -23.21 19.61 1.47
CA ALA A 29 -23.80 18.31 1.84
C ALA A 29 -24.26 17.48 0.63
N ASP A 30 -24.86 18.13 -0.37
CA ASP A 30 -25.35 17.45 -1.59
C ASP A 30 -24.22 16.93 -2.48
N ASP A 31 -23.00 17.46 -2.30
CA ASP A 31 -21.82 17.08 -3.07
C ASP A 31 -20.80 16.28 -2.24
N ALA A 32 -21.17 15.83 -1.04
CA ALA A 32 -20.25 15.10 -0.17
C ALA A 32 -20.03 13.67 -0.68
N PRO A 33 -18.78 13.23 -0.90
CA PRO A 33 -18.50 11.82 -1.18
C PRO A 33 -18.99 10.90 -0.07
N PRO A 34 -19.35 9.64 -0.37
CA PRO A 34 -19.78 8.68 0.63
C PRO A 34 -18.81 8.59 1.81
N GLY A 35 -19.33 8.71 3.03
CA GLY A 35 -18.55 8.69 4.28
C GLY A 35 -17.75 9.95 4.61
N VAL A 36 -17.82 11.01 3.79
CA VAL A 36 -17.23 12.33 4.08
C VAL A 36 -18.31 13.26 4.63
N SER A 37 -18.03 13.90 5.75
CA SER A 37 -18.95 14.83 6.40
C SER A 37 -18.75 16.25 5.87
N ALA A 38 -19.79 16.85 5.27
CA ALA A 38 -19.77 18.26 4.90
C ALA A 38 -19.81 19.21 6.13
N GLU A 39 -20.31 18.75 7.27
CA GLU A 39 -20.35 19.54 8.50
C GLU A 39 -18.96 19.65 9.14
N THR A 40 -18.28 18.51 9.29
CA THR A 40 -16.98 18.44 9.97
C THR A 40 -15.81 18.57 9.00
N GLN A 41 -16.05 18.47 7.68
CA GLN A 41 -15.01 18.45 6.64
C GLN A 41 -14.00 17.31 6.86
N GLU A 42 -14.48 16.15 7.32
CA GLU A 42 -13.66 14.98 7.68
C GLU A 42 -14.22 13.69 7.07
N LEU A 43 -13.35 12.69 6.85
CA LEU A 43 -13.78 11.33 6.55
C LEU A 43 -14.24 10.66 7.85
N THR A 44 -15.55 10.51 8.03
CA THR A 44 -16.14 9.93 9.24
C THR A 44 -16.44 8.44 9.08
N ASN A 45 -16.59 7.95 7.84
CA ASN A 45 -16.87 6.55 7.55
C ASN A 45 -16.08 6.04 6.33
N ALA A 46 -14.83 5.63 6.55
CA ALA A 46 -13.98 5.10 5.48
C ALA A 46 -14.56 3.84 4.81
N THR A 47 -15.32 3.02 5.53
CA THR A 47 -15.94 1.80 4.98
C THR A 47 -16.94 2.13 3.88
N GLU A 48 -17.75 3.17 4.09
CA GLU A 48 -18.75 3.62 3.12
C GLU A 48 -18.08 4.15 1.84
N LEU A 49 -17.02 4.94 1.98
CA LEU A 49 -16.20 5.38 0.85
C LEU A 49 -15.62 4.19 0.06
N LEU A 50 -15.05 3.20 0.76
CA LEU A 50 -14.43 2.02 0.14
C LEU A 50 -15.44 1.12 -0.59
N VAL A 51 -16.67 1.02 -0.05
CA VAL A 51 -17.78 0.32 -0.71
C VAL A 51 -18.19 1.07 -1.97
N GLY A 52 -18.48 2.37 -1.88
CA GLY A 52 -18.84 3.20 -3.03
C GLY A 52 -17.77 3.18 -4.13
N HIS A 53 -16.49 3.22 -3.76
CA HIS A 53 -15.39 3.08 -4.71
C HIS A 53 -15.41 1.73 -5.44
N THR A 54 -15.65 0.64 -4.73
CA THR A 54 -15.65 -0.70 -5.34
C THR A 54 -16.85 -0.87 -6.28
N GLU A 55 -18.03 -0.37 -5.89
CA GLU A 55 -19.26 -0.44 -6.67
C GLU A 55 -19.15 0.41 -7.94
N THR A 56 -18.79 1.69 -7.83
CA THR A 56 -18.62 2.60 -8.98
C THR A 56 -17.62 2.09 -10.02
N LEU A 57 -16.50 1.50 -9.58
CA LEU A 57 -15.55 0.87 -10.48
C LEU A 57 -16.13 -0.39 -11.13
N SER A 58 -16.81 -1.25 -10.36
CA SER A 58 -17.39 -2.49 -10.88
C SER A 58 -18.45 -2.23 -11.94
N ASP A 59 -19.28 -1.21 -11.75
CA ASP A 59 -20.36 -0.84 -12.69
C ASP A 59 -19.83 -0.35 -14.04
N SER A 60 -18.71 0.39 -14.03
CA SER A 60 -18.16 1.02 -15.24
C SER A 60 -17.02 0.23 -15.89
N GLY A 61 -16.48 -0.78 -15.21
CA GLY A 61 -15.18 -1.35 -15.55
C GLY A 61 -14.04 -0.38 -15.22
N PHE A 62 -12.83 -0.90 -15.09
CA PHE A 62 -11.73 -0.09 -14.57
C PHE A 62 -10.34 -0.50 -15.02
N VAL A 63 -9.45 0.49 -14.96
CA VAL A 63 -8.00 0.29 -14.96
C VAL A 63 -7.47 0.87 -13.65
N VAL A 64 -6.77 0.06 -12.88
CA VAL A 64 -6.15 0.48 -11.61
C VAL A 64 -4.65 0.27 -11.71
N GLU A 65 -3.90 1.34 -11.47
CA GLU A 65 -2.44 1.34 -11.46
C GLU A 65 -1.95 1.56 -10.04
N LEU A 66 -1.17 0.62 -9.52
CA LEU A 66 -0.53 0.75 -8.21
C LEU A 66 0.98 0.75 -8.40
N GLY A 67 1.62 1.79 -7.87
CA GLY A 67 3.07 1.91 -7.82
C GLY A 67 3.53 2.03 -6.38
N SER A 68 4.66 1.40 -6.06
CA SER A 68 5.42 1.77 -4.88
C SER A 68 6.91 1.85 -5.19
N ASP A 69 7.53 2.89 -4.65
CA ASP A 69 8.95 3.15 -4.72
C ASP A 69 9.47 3.30 -3.29
N ALA A 70 10.41 2.44 -2.91
CA ALA A 70 11.05 2.51 -1.60
C ALA A 70 12.56 2.44 -1.76
N THR A 71 13.29 3.17 -0.93
CA THR A 71 14.74 3.07 -0.81
C THR A 71 15.07 2.38 0.51
N VAL A 72 15.62 1.17 0.43
CA VAL A 72 15.90 0.35 1.62
C VAL A 72 17.41 0.20 1.79
N ALA A 73 17.93 0.63 2.94
CA ALA A 73 19.30 0.34 3.34
C ALA A 73 19.34 -1.01 4.06
N ARG A 74 20.15 -1.96 3.57
CA ARG A 74 20.36 -3.27 4.21
C ARG A 74 21.84 -3.61 4.19
N ASN A 75 22.43 -3.92 5.34
CA ASN A 75 23.86 -4.26 5.48
C ASN A 75 24.82 -3.20 4.90
N GLY A 76 24.46 -1.91 5.02
CA GLY A 76 25.25 -0.80 4.47
C GLY A 76 25.10 -0.59 2.95
N GLU A 77 24.25 -1.38 2.27
CA GLU A 77 23.94 -1.21 0.85
C GLU A 77 22.51 -0.66 0.68
N THR A 78 22.38 0.43 -0.05
CA THR A 78 21.08 1.03 -0.38
C THR A 78 20.55 0.43 -1.67
N ARG A 79 19.33 -0.12 -1.63
CA ARG A 79 18.63 -0.68 -2.79
C ARG A 79 17.27 -0.03 -2.96
N ARG A 80 16.99 0.43 -4.17
CA ARG A 80 15.65 0.82 -4.58
C ARG A 80 14.82 -0.43 -4.83
N VAL A 81 13.66 -0.50 -4.21
CA VAL A 81 12.65 -1.55 -4.41
C VAL A 81 11.45 -0.87 -5.07
N THR A 82 11.11 -1.35 -6.25
CA THR A 82 9.99 -0.82 -7.03
C THR A 82 8.97 -1.93 -7.27
N ARG A 83 7.70 -1.69 -6.99
CA ARG A 83 6.62 -2.58 -7.39
C ARG A 83 5.67 -1.80 -8.29
N GLN A 84 5.26 -2.41 -9.39
CA GLN A 84 4.26 -1.86 -10.29
C GLN A 84 3.20 -2.92 -10.52
N GLN A 85 1.94 -2.52 -10.46
CA GLN A 85 0.81 -3.37 -10.75
C GLN A 85 -0.19 -2.61 -11.61
N VAL A 86 -0.65 -3.25 -12.67
CA VAL A 86 -1.72 -2.73 -13.54
C VAL A 86 -2.80 -3.79 -13.60
N ILE A 87 -4.03 -3.40 -13.27
CA ILE A 87 -5.21 -4.24 -13.26
C ILE A 87 -6.19 -3.65 -14.27
N ARG A 88 -6.82 -4.51 -15.06
CA ARG A 88 -7.88 -4.15 -16.02
C ARG A 88 -9.03 -5.10 -15.79
N ALA A 89 -10.23 -4.58 -15.58
CA ALA A 89 -11.44 -5.37 -15.40
C ALA A 89 -12.58 -4.76 -16.23
N GLU A 90 -13.35 -5.62 -16.88
CA GLU A 90 -14.60 -5.26 -17.53
C GLU A 90 -15.69 -4.94 -16.48
N PRO A 91 -16.80 -4.30 -16.87
CA PRO A 91 -17.96 -4.15 -16.02
C PRO A 91 -18.40 -5.47 -15.38
N ASP A 92 -18.90 -5.38 -14.15
CA ASP A 92 -19.25 -6.50 -13.26
C ASP A 92 -18.10 -7.50 -13.00
N VAL A 93 -16.86 -7.14 -13.37
CA VAL A 93 -15.67 -8.00 -13.26
C VAL A 93 -15.87 -9.34 -13.99
N THR A 94 -16.61 -9.31 -15.10
CA THR A 94 -16.89 -10.48 -15.94
C THR A 94 -15.60 -11.10 -16.49
N GLU A 95 -14.65 -10.25 -16.90
CA GLU A 95 -13.29 -10.61 -17.25
C GLU A 95 -12.29 -9.60 -16.67
N TYR A 96 -11.10 -10.08 -16.33
CA TYR A 96 -10.01 -9.21 -15.90
C TYR A 96 -8.64 -9.78 -16.24
N ASN A 97 -7.66 -8.89 -16.29
CA ASN A 97 -6.26 -9.25 -16.29
C ASN A 97 -5.47 -8.33 -15.37
N TYR A 98 -4.38 -8.84 -14.82
CA TYR A 98 -3.43 -7.99 -14.12
C TYR A 98 -1.99 -8.40 -14.36
N THR A 99 -1.10 -7.43 -14.32
CA THR A 99 0.34 -7.64 -14.35
C THR A 99 0.95 -7.05 -13.09
N VAL A 100 1.73 -7.84 -12.36
CA VAL A 100 2.58 -7.38 -11.25
C VAL A 100 4.03 -7.50 -11.67
N ARG A 101 4.79 -6.42 -11.53
CA ARG A 101 6.24 -6.35 -11.77
C ARG A 101 6.94 -6.01 -10.46
N ASN A 102 7.82 -6.91 -10.06
CA ASN A 102 8.72 -6.74 -8.93
C ASN A 102 10.17 -6.84 -9.44
N PRO A 103 11.17 -6.43 -8.64
CA PRO A 103 12.56 -6.68 -9.01
C PRO A 103 12.80 -8.19 -9.11
N GLY A 104 13.20 -8.67 -10.29
CA GLY A 104 13.51 -10.08 -10.54
C GLY A 104 12.32 -11.03 -10.68
N SER A 105 11.07 -10.54 -10.60
CA SER A 105 9.88 -11.37 -10.87
C SER A 105 8.73 -10.62 -11.53
N ARG A 106 7.92 -11.37 -12.30
CA ARG A 106 6.71 -10.90 -12.97
C ARG A 106 5.59 -11.90 -12.80
N PHE A 107 4.39 -11.40 -12.56
CA PHE A 107 3.17 -12.19 -12.53
C PHE A 107 2.20 -11.60 -13.54
N ASP A 108 1.69 -12.42 -14.44
CA ASP A 108 0.58 -12.07 -15.32
C ASP A 108 -0.59 -12.97 -14.96
N ALA A 109 -1.77 -12.41 -14.82
CA ALA A 109 -2.98 -13.16 -14.52
C ALA A 109 -4.11 -12.77 -15.46
N TRP A 110 -4.95 -13.75 -15.74
CA TRP A 110 -6.19 -13.62 -16.51
C TRP A 110 -7.27 -14.38 -15.76
N GLY A 111 -8.43 -13.77 -15.60
CA GLY A 111 -9.53 -14.41 -14.93
C GLY A 111 -10.87 -13.93 -15.43
N ASN A 112 -11.89 -14.65 -14.98
CA ASN A 112 -13.30 -14.33 -15.15
C ASN A 112 -13.99 -14.50 -13.79
N GLU A 113 -15.32 -14.54 -13.78
CA GLU A 113 -16.16 -14.66 -12.58
C GLU A 113 -15.83 -15.86 -11.68
N THR A 114 -15.24 -16.95 -12.20
CA THR A 114 -15.06 -18.20 -11.44
C THR A 114 -13.61 -18.61 -11.26
N THR A 115 -12.76 -18.34 -12.26
CA THR A 115 -11.42 -18.92 -12.35
C THR A 115 -10.39 -17.86 -12.72
N GLN A 116 -9.16 -18.05 -12.24
CA GLN A 116 -8.00 -17.32 -12.74
C GLN A 116 -6.87 -18.27 -13.13
N ALA A 117 -6.10 -17.87 -14.14
CA ALA A 117 -4.83 -18.44 -14.51
C ALA A 117 -3.72 -17.43 -14.26
N VAL A 118 -2.65 -17.84 -13.57
CA VAL A 118 -1.51 -16.99 -13.24
C VAL A 118 -0.24 -17.59 -13.85
N ARG A 119 0.52 -16.77 -14.58
CA ARG A 119 1.88 -17.03 -15.04
C ARG A 119 2.86 -16.29 -14.13
N ALA A 120 3.65 -17.04 -13.37
CA ALA A 120 4.72 -16.51 -12.53
C ALA A 120 6.08 -16.74 -13.20
N GLN A 121 6.86 -15.66 -13.36
CA GLN A 121 8.19 -15.67 -13.94
C GLN A 121 9.19 -15.12 -12.92
N ALA A 122 10.12 -15.96 -12.45
CA ALA A 122 11.16 -15.55 -11.51
C ALA A 122 12.40 -16.45 -11.66
N ASN A 123 13.61 -15.90 -11.48
CA ASN A 123 14.86 -16.67 -11.53
C ASN A 123 15.00 -17.56 -12.76
N ASN A 124 14.66 -17.03 -13.94
CA ASN A 124 14.65 -17.74 -15.22
C ASN A 124 13.74 -19.00 -15.28
N ARG A 125 12.76 -19.10 -14.38
CA ARG A 125 11.74 -20.15 -14.37
C ARG A 125 10.37 -19.54 -14.61
N THR A 126 9.54 -20.26 -15.37
CA THR A 126 8.13 -19.93 -15.57
C THR A 126 7.27 -21.03 -14.95
N ARG A 127 6.27 -20.65 -14.17
CA ARG A 127 5.26 -21.55 -13.58
C ARG A 127 3.87 -21.03 -13.92
N TYR A 128 2.94 -21.96 -14.11
CA TYR A 128 1.52 -21.67 -14.28
C TYR A 128 0.76 -22.21 -13.07
N GLN A 129 -0.26 -21.47 -12.64
CA GLN A 129 -1.17 -21.88 -11.58
C GLN A 129 -2.60 -21.51 -11.97
N LEU A 130 -3.53 -22.43 -11.72
CA LEU A 130 -4.96 -22.14 -11.74
C LEU A 130 -5.44 -21.88 -10.32
N GLY A 131 -6.41 -20.99 -10.17
CA GLY A 131 -7.03 -20.66 -8.90
C GLY A 131 -8.43 -20.11 -9.08
N GLN A 132 -9.04 -19.70 -7.97
CA GLN A 132 -10.34 -19.04 -7.97
C GLN A 132 -10.22 -17.59 -8.47
N ALA A 133 -11.33 -17.08 -9.01
CA ALA A 133 -11.47 -15.67 -9.36
C ALA A 133 -11.13 -14.75 -8.17
N GLN A 134 -10.54 -13.59 -8.47
CA GLN A 134 -10.37 -12.53 -7.50
C GLN A 134 -11.66 -11.72 -7.37
N PRO A 135 -12.08 -11.38 -6.14
CA PRO A 135 -13.24 -10.53 -5.95
C PRO A 135 -12.93 -9.07 -6.36
N ALA A 136 -13.97 -8.32 -6.72
CA ALA A 136 -13.88 -6.91 -7.13
C ALA A 136 -13.09 -6.05 -6.13
N VAL A 137 -13.28 -6.27 -4.82
CA VAL A 137 -12.57 -5.56 -3.73
C VAL A 137 -11.04 -5.74 -3.76
N VAL A 138 -10.54 -6.84 -4.33
CA VAL A 138 -9.10 -7.06 -4.52
C VAL A 138 -8.62 -6.34 -5.78
N LEU A 139 -9.38 -6.42 -6.86
CA LEU A 139 -9.00 -5.91 -8.17
C LEU A 139 -9.10 -4.38 -8.26
N SER A 140 -10.04 -3.77 -7.54
CA SER A 140 -10.21 -2.30 -7.43
C SER A 140 -9.11 -1.62 -6.61
N GLY A 141 -8.28 -2.38 -5.89
CA GLY A 141 -7.29 -1.81 -4.96
C GLY A 141 -7.89 -1.38 -3.62
N THR A 142 -9.18 -1.62 -3.36
CA THR A 142 -9.87 -1.26 -2.11
C THR A 142 -9.18 -1.83 -0.87
N GLN A 143 -8.66 -3.05 -0.92
CA GLN A 143 -7.89 -3.62 0.20
C GLN A 143 -6.60 -2.83 0.51
N PHE A 144 -5.95 -2.24 -0.49
CA PHE A 144 -4.78 -1.39 -0.28
C PHE A 144 -5.19 -0.05 0.32
N LEU A 145 -6.22 0.60 -0.23
CA LEU A 145 -6.76 1.86 0.28
C LEU A 145 -7.22 1.74 1.74
N ALA A 146 -7.87 0.63 2.09
CA ALA A 146 -8.34 0.35 3.44
C ALA A 146 -7.22 0.39 4.49
N GLN A 147 -5.98 0.06 4.13
CA GLN A 147 -4.83 0.10 5.04
C GLN A 147 -4.49 1.51 5.54
N TYR A 148 -4.97 2.55 4.86
CA TYR A 148 -4.71 3.95 5.16
C TYR A 148 -5.99 4.71 5.54
N LEU A 149 -7.06 4.53 4.77
CA LEU A 149 -8.31 5.27 4.97
C LEU A 149 -9.00 4.94 6.29
N THR A 150 -8.88 3.71 6.78
CA THR A 150 -9.55 3.26 8.02
C THR A 150 -8.85 3.68 9.32
N VAL A 151 -7.58 4.10 9.23
CA VAL A 151 -6.72 4.38 10.39
C VAL A 151 -6.18 5.81 10.41
N GLY A 152 -6.21 6.51 9.28
CA GLY A 152 -5.75 7.89 9.17
C GLY A 152 -6.79 8.90 9.63
N ASN A 153 -6.32 10.07 10.06
CA ASN A 153 -7.17 11.23 10.29
C ASN A 153 -7.23 12.04 9.00
N TRP A 154 -8.37 12.05 8.34
CA TRP A 154 -8.53 12.65 7.02
C TRP A 154 -9.44 13.87 7.08
N SER A 155 -8.97 14.98 6.51
CA SER A 155 -9.71 16.23 6.42
C SER A 155 -9.77 16.70 4.97
N VAL A 156 -10.87 17.35 4.60
CA VAL A 156 -11.02 18.01 3.30
C VAL A 156 -10.01 19.16 3.23
N SER A 157 -9.18 19.13 2.19
CA SER A 157 -8.12 20.10 1.96
C SER A 157 -8.35 20.93 0.70
N ASP A 158 -9.12 20.42 -0.25
CA ASP A 158 -9.50 21.13 -1.48
C ASP A 158 -10.82 20.56 -2.03
N VAL A 159 -11.60 21.42 -2.69
CA VAL A 159 -12.81 21.05 -3.44
C VAL A 159 -12.76 21.79 -4.76
N ARG A 160 -12.83 21.04 -5.86
CA ARG A 160 -12.74 21.58 -7.21
C ARG A 160 -13.68 20.87 -8.16
N THR A 161 -13.92 21.45 -9.33
CA THR A 161 -14.69 20.81 -10.39
C THR A 161 -13.81 20.66 -11.62
N GLU A 162 -13.71 19.45 -12.15
CA GLU A 162 -13.00 19.14 -13.38
C GLU A 162 -13.98 18.42 -14.33
N ASP A 163 -14.11 18.93 -15.56
CA ASP A 163 -14.99 18.37 -16.60
C ASP A 163 -16.44 18.09 -16.16
N GLY A 164 -16.96 18.88 -15.21
CA GLY A 164 -18.32 18.74 -14.67
C GLY A 164 -18.44 17.79 -13.48
N THR A 165 -17.36 17.11 -13.10
CA THR A 165 -17.28 16.26 -11.90
C THR A 165 -16.66 17.04 -10.75
N GLN A 166 -17.33 17.07 -9.60
CA GLN A 166 -16.74 17.62 -8.39
C GLN A 166 -15.76 16.61 -7.79
N LEU A 167 -14.55 17.08 -7.50
CA LEU A 167 -13.45 16.35 -6.89
C LEU A 167 -13.13 16.96 -5.53
N VAL A 168 -13.10 16.10 -4.52
CA VAL A 168 -12.76 16.43 -3.15
C VAL A 168 -11.39 15.82 -2.83
N THR A 169 -10.47 16.64 -2.36
CA THR A 169 -9.14 16.19 -1.93
C THR A 169 -9.12 16.04 -0.42
N LEU A 170 -8.97 14.82 0.09
CA LEU A 170 -8.75 14.56 1.50
C LEU A 170 -7.26 14.40 1.77
N ARG A 171 -6.79 14.96 2.88
CA ARG A 171 -5.39 14.91 3.29
C ARG A 171 -5.25 14.39 4.71
N SER A 172 -4.22 13.59 4.94
CA SER A 172 -3.77 13.14 6.26
C SER A 172 -2.26 13.34 6.40
N THR A 173 -1.83 14.02 7.46
CA THR A 173 -0.41 14.28 7.76
C THR A 173 0.09 13.55 9.00
N THR A 174 -0.77 12.75 9.62
CA THR A 174 -0.44 11.96 10.80
C THR A 174 -0.32 10.51 10.39
N ALA A 175 0.88 9.95 10.50
CA ALA A 175 1.09 8.54 10.24
C ALA A 175 0.18 7.72 11.18
N PRO A 176 -0.60 6.76 10.66
CA PRO A 176 -1.41 5.92 11.51
C PRO A 176 -0.51 5.06 12.39
N ASN A 177 -0.94 4.80 13.63
CA ASN A 177 -0.23 3.91 14.56
C ASN A 177 -0.20 2.44 14.08
N ALA A 178 -0.86 2.12 12.97
CA ALA A 178 -0.97 0.79 12.39
C ALA A 178 0.22 0.48 11.46
N SER A 179 0.77 -0.73 11.60
CA SER A 179 1.92 -1.25 10.84
C SER A 179 1.67 -1.49 9.34
N THR A 180 0.50 -1.11 8.82
CA THR A 180 0.10 -1.36 7.43
C THR A 180 0.44 -0.22 6.49
N ALA A 181 0.56 1.01 7.00
CA ALA A 181 0.85 2.20 6.18
C ALA A 181 2.35 2.44 5.94
N VAL A 182 3.20 1.70 6.66
CA VAL A 182 4.66 1.73 6.53
C VAL A 182 5.17 0.28 6.42
N PRO A 183 6.31 0.02 5.75
CA PRO A 183 6.83 -1.34 5.63
C PRO A 183 7.05 -2.00 7.00
N GLN A 184 6.89 -3.32 7.06
CA GLN A 184 7.17 -4.08 8.27
C GLN A 184 8.62 -3.83 8.75
N GLY A 185 8.78 -3.51 10.03
CA GLY A 185 10.07 -3.13 10.61
C GLY A 185 10.43 -1.64 10.47
N ALA A 186 9.51 -0.82 9.94
CA ALA A 186 9.67 0.63 9.95
C ALA A 186 9.48 1.21 11.36
N SER A 187 10.35 2.15 11.71
CA SER A 187 10.36 2.97 12.91
C SER A 187 10.66 4.44 12.54
N ASP A 188 10.52 5.38 13.48
CA ASP A 188 10.84 6.80 13.26
C ASP A 188 10.17 7.40 12.01
N VAL A 189 8.86 7.21 11.89
CA VAL A 189 8.06 7.70 10.75
C VAL A 189 7.95 9.23 10.84
N ARG A 190 8.37 9.91 9.77
CA ARG A 190 8.45 11.37 9.64
C ARG A 190 7.96 11.80 8.27
N ASN A 191 7.65 13.09 8.12
CA ASN A 191 7.21 13.68 6.85
C ASN A 191 6.09 12.87 6.18
N TYR A 192 5.20 12.31 6.99
CA TYR A 192 4.08 11.52 6.50
C TYR A 192 3.06 12.44 5.86
N GLU A 193 2.69 12.13 4.63
CA GLU A 193 1.63 12.80 3.91
C GLU A 193 0.90 11.79 3.03
N ALA A 194 -0.41 11.75 3.20
CA ALA A 194 -1.31 10.95 2.40
C ALA A 194 -2.41 11.84 1.80
N VAL A 195 -2.65 11.70 0.52
CA VAL A 195 -3.61 12.48 -0.27
C VAL A 195 -4.49 11.54 -1.07
N VAL A 196 -5.80 11.75 -1.01
CA VAL A 196 -6.77 11.04 -1.83
C VAL A 196 -7.67 12.04 -2.54
N VAL A 197 -7.92 11.80 -3.82
CA VAL A 197 -8.89 12.59 -4.62
C VAL A 197 -10.06 11.68 -4.95
N VAL A 198 -11.25 12.10 -4.55
CA VAL A 198 -12.49 11.33 -4.70
C VAL A 198 -13.58 12.22 -5.31
N ASP A 199 -14.47 11.64 -6.11
CA ASP A 199 -15.67 12.34 -6.58
C ASP A 199 -16.90 12.08 -5.69
N THR A 200 -18.01 12.73 -6.03
CA THR A 200 -19.28 12.65 -5.30
C THR A 200 -19.93 11.25 -5.35
N GLU A 201 -19.57 10.42 -6.34
CA GLU A 201 -20.07 9.04 -6.46
C GLU A 201 -19.26 8.07 -5.58
N GLY A 202 -18.13 8.53 -5.01
CA GLY A 202 -17.24 7.71 -4.18
C GLY A 202 -16.12 7.05 -4.96
N ARG A 203 -15.93 7.38 -6.25
CA ARG A 203 -14.79 6.90 -7.02
C ARG A 203 -13.53 7.66 -6.60
N ILE A 204 -12.55 6.92 -6.11
CA ILE A 204 -11.21 7.43 -5.86
C ILE A 204 -10.45 7.49 -7.19
N HIS A 205 -10.05 8.70 -7.60
CA HIS A 205 -9.32 8.98 -8.83
C HIS A 205 -7.82 8.86 -8.64
N SER A 206 -7.32 9.24 -7.47
CA SER A 206 -5.90 9.09 -7.13
C SER A 206 -5.71 8.93 -5.62
N PHE A 207 -4.65 8.23 -5.26
CA PHE A 207 -4.22 8.04 -3.89
C PHE A 207 -2.70 8.02 -3.85
N GLU A 208 -2.11 8.90 -3.06
CA GLU A 208 -0.67 9.02 -2.89
C GLU A 208 -0.32 9.04 -1.40
N VAL A 209 0.74 8.32 -1.04
CA VAL A 209 1.29 8.34 0.32
C VAL A 209 2.81 8.45 0.24
N THR A 210 3.35 9.37 1.03
CA THR A 210 4.78 9.58 1.20
C THR A 210 5.11 9.61 2.68
N ALA A 211 6.27 9.06 3.04
CA ALA A 211 6.78 9.06 4.41
C ALA A 211 8.28 8.74 4.41
N ASP A 212 9.00 9.35 5.34
CA ASP A 212 10.35 8.97 5.72
C ASP A 212 10.31 8.04 6.92
N TYR A 213 11.09 6.97 6.92
CA TYR A 213 11.15 6.02 8.04
C TYR A 213 12.49 5.28 8.06
N THR A 214 12.83 4.74 9.22
CA THR A 214 13.98 3.85 9.41
C THR A 214 13.50 2.41 9.36
N ILE A 215 14.11 1.55 8.54
CA ILE A 215 13.85 0.11 8.60
C ILE A 215 14.96 -0.56 9.41
N GLU A 216 14.60 -1.12 10.56
CA GLU A 216 15.49 -2.02 11.30
C GLU A 216 15.05 -3.46 11.12
N GLY A 217 16.01 -4.39 11.10
CA GLY A 217 15.69 -5.82 11.05
C GLY A 217 14.85 -6.21 12.26
N PHE A 218 13.82 -7.03 12.07
CA PHE A 218 13.05 -7.55 13.19
C PHE A 218 13.88 -8.61 13.94
N PRO A 219 13.84 -8.64 15.28
CA PRO A 219 14.42 -9.73 16.06
C PRO A 219 13.84 -11.06 15.59
N THR A 220 14.69 -12.00 15.21
CA THR A 220 14.26 -13.34 14.82
C THR A 220 14.67 -14.34 15.88
N ILE A 221 14.07 -15.52 15.86
CA ILE A 221 14.54 -16.66 16.67
C ILE A 221 15.81 -17.30 16.10
N VAL A 222 16.33 -16.84 14.95
CA VAL A 222 17.50 -17.44 14.30
C VAL A 222 18.75 -17.40 15.18
N PRO A 223 19.08 -16.31 15.89
CA PRO A 223 20.22 -16.32 16.80
C PRO A 223 20.08 -17.35 17.93
N PHE A 224 18.88 -17.51 18.49
CA PHE A 224 18.60 -18.57 19.46
C PHE A 224 18.81 -19.97 18.86
N HIS A 225 18.36 -20.23 17.63
CA HIS A 225 18.61 -21.52 16.98
C HIS A 225 20.10 -21.73 16.69
N ARG A 226 20.84 -20.68 16.32
CA ARG A 226 22.30 -20.75 16.16
C ARG A 226 23.00 -21.07 17.48
N LEU A 227 22.55 -20.46 18.58
CA LEU A 227 23.03 -20.77 19.93
C LEU A 227 22.81 -22.26 20.23
N MET A 228 21.62 -22.82 19.93
CA MET A 228 21.32 -24.24 20.17
C MET A 228 22.19 -25.17 19.32
N LEU A 229 22.52 -24.77 18.10
CA LEU A 229 23.42 -25.52 17.21
C LEU A 229 24.89 -25.49 17.65
N THR A 230 25.22 -24.69 18.67
CA THR A 230 26.56 -24.64 19.27
C THR A 230 26.59 -25.12 20.72
N ASP A 231 25.43 -25.42 21.32
CA ASP A 231 25.35 -25.88 22.70
C ASP A 231 25.54 -27.39 22.77
N GLU A 232 26.63 -27.83 23.40
CA GLU A 232 27.02 -29.25 23.45
C GLU A 232 25.94 -30.13 24.09
N ARG A 233 25.27 -29.66 25.16
CA ARG A 233 24.22 -30.45 25.82
C ARG A 233 23.02 -30.66 24.91
N PHE A 234 22.69 -29.65 24.11
CA PHE A 234 21.64 -29.76 23.12
C PHE A 234 22.03 -30.76 22.02
N LEU A 235 23.24 -30.63 21.46
CA LEU A 235 23.77 -31.48 20.38
C LEU A 235 23.96 -32.95 20.77
N GLU A 236 24.39 -33.22 22.01
CA GLU A 236 24.60 -34.56 22.54
C GLU A 236 23.29 -35.26 22.96
N GLY A 237 22.14 -34.60 22.82
CA GLY A 237 20.86 -35.14 23.25
C GLY A 237 20.70 -35.26 24.77
N ARG A 238 21.50 -34.51 25.55
CA ARG A 238 21.44 -34.48 27.02
C ARG A 238 20.47 -33.42 27.57
N HIS A 239 19.62 -32.87 26.71
CA HIS A 239 18.60 -31.89 27.09
C HIS A 239 17.35 -32.58 27.63
N THR A 240 16.64 -31.92 28.55
CA THR A 240 15.33 -32.33 29.06
C THR A 240 14.26 -31.37 28.56
N THR A 241 12.99 -31.70 28.76
CA THR A 241 11.88 -30.77 28.49
C THR A 241 11.90 -29.51 29.38
N LYS A 242 12.78 -29.47 30.40
CA LYS A 242 13.01 -28.32 31.30
C LYS A 242 14.35 -27.63 31.06
N TYR A 243 15.09 -28.04 30.03
CA TYR A 243 16.44 -27.55 29.76
C TYR A 243 16.53 -26.03 29.58
N LEU A 244 15.58 -25.44 28.86
CA LEU A 244 15.56 -23.99 28.60
C LEU A 244 15.30 -23.16 29.86
N ASP A 245 14.50 -23.68 30.79
CA ASP A 245 14.06 -22.96 31.98
C ASP A 245 15.03 -23.14 33.18
N GLU A 246 15.70 -24.29 33.27
CA GLU A 246 16.46 -24.68 34.47
C GLU A 246 17.96 -24.77 34.27
N ARG A 247 18.42 -24.90 33.01
CA ARG A 247 19.80 -25.28 32.70
C ARG A 247 20.47 -24.36 31.70
N MET A 248 19.69 -23.58 30.96
CA MET A 248 20.21 -22.61 30.03
C MET A 248 20.47 -21.29 30.74
N ASP A 249 21.62 -20.71 30.46
CA ASP A 249 21.94 -19.37 30.93
C ASP A 249 21.11 -18.35 30.14
N HIS A 250 20.19 -17.69 30.83
CA HIS A 250 19.32 -16.68 30.23
C HIS A 250 20.12 -15.48 29.71
N ASP A 251 21.28 -15.18 30.30
CA ASP A 251 22.14 -14.10 29.82
C ASP A 251 22.74 -14.45 28.45
N ARG A 252 23.00 -15.74 28.16
CA ARG A 252 23.40 -16.20 26.81
C ARG A 252 22.29 -16.07 25.77
N ILE A 253 21.03 -16.19 26.20
CA ILE A 253 19.86 -16.00 25.33
C ILE A 253 19.71 -14.52 25.03
N GLU A 254 19.79 -13.65 26.04
CA GLU A 254 19.71 -12.21 25.86
C GLU A 254 20.87 -11.66 25.03
N ALA A 255 22.11 -12.12 25.26
CA ALA A 255 23.28 -11.76 24.47
C ALA A 255 23.24 -12.27 23.02
N SER A 256 22.34 -13.20 22.70
CA SER A 256 22.13 -13.69 21.34
C SER A 256 21.10 -12.89 20.55
N ARG A 257 20.30 -12.01 21.18
CA ARG A 257 19.24 -11.25 20.51
C ARG A 257 19.76 -10.23 19.51
#